data_AF-A0A2P5VJ89-F1
#
_entry.id   AF-A0A2P5VJ89-F1
#
_cell.length_a   1.000
_cell.length_b   1.000
_cell.length_c   1.000
_cell.angle_alpha   90.00
_cell.angle_beta   90.00
_cell.angle_gamma   90.00
#
_symmetry.space_group_name_H-M   'P 1'
#
loop_
_entity.id
_entity.type
_entity.pdbx_description
1 polymer ?
#
loop_
_entity_poly.entity_id
_entity_poly.type
_entity_poly.pdbx_seq_one_letter_code
_entity_poly.pdbx_strand_id
1 'polypeptide(L)' 'LQIEINRRLYMDEDHVVALPGLARIRGAMTTLITALSSLSAAHFGAQQAAE' A
#
# COMPACT_ATOMS: atom_id res chain seq x y z
N LEU A 1 4.74 -3.08 8.57
CA LEU A 1 3.83 -3.73 7.60
C LEU A 1 4.45 -3.62 6.22
N GLN A 2 4.64 -4.73 5.51
CA GLN A 2 5.10 -4.77 4.12
C GLN A 2 3.91 -5.11 3.23
N ILE A 3 3.70 -4.33 2.16
CA ILE A 3 2.63 -4.55 1.18
C ILE A 3 3.29 -4.74 -0.18
N GLU A 4 3.05 -5.88 -0.81
CA GLU A 4 3.55 -6.21 -2.14
C GLU A 4 2.40 -6.23 -3.14
N ILE A 5 2.55 -5.51 -4.26
CA ILE A 5 1.55 -5.43 -5.32
C ILE A 5 2.12 -6.08 -6.57
N ASN A 6 1.38 -7.04 -7.13
CA ASN A 6 1.76 -7.69 -8.38
C ASN A 6 1.88 -6.65 -9.51
N ARG A 7 3.05 -6.57 -10.14
CA ARG A 7 3.39 -5.57 -11.15
C ARG A 7 2.48 -5.64 -12.38
N ARG A 8 2.03 -6.83 -12.77
CA ARG A 8 1.09 -7.04 -13.88
C ARG A 8 -0.25 -6.32 -13.71
N LEU A 9 -0.60 -5.90 -12.49
CA LEU A 9 -1.83 -5.16 -12.23
C LEU A 9 -1.74 -3.68 -12.64
N TYR A 10 -0.53 -3.14 -12.80
CA TYR A 10 -0.34 -1.71 -13.05
C TYR A 10 0.77 -1.37 -14.06
N MET A 11 1.60 -2.33 -14.45
CA MET A 11 2.59 -2.14 -15.50
C MET A 11 2.73 -3.39 -16.36
N ASP A 12 3.04 -3.17 -17.64
CA ASP A 12 3.70 -4.18 -18.46
C ASP A 12 5.14 -4.34 -17.93
N GLU A 13 5.49 -5.55 -17.48
CA GLU A 13 6.79 -5.83 -16.86
C GLU A 13 7.94 -5.83 -17.86
N ASP A 14 7.68 -6.25 -19.10
CA ASP A 14 8.70 -6.39 -20.14
C ASP A 14 9.10 -5.02 -20.70
N HIS A 15 8.11 -4.12 -20.80
CA HIS A 15 8.30 -2.79 -21.40
C HIS A 15 8.32 -1.65 -20.38
N VAL A 16 8.04 -1.91 -19.10
CA VAL A 16 7.93 -0.92 -18.01
C VAL A 16 6.95 0.21 -18.37
N VAL A 17 5.83 -0.17 -19.00
CA VAL A 17 4.78 0.77 -19.41
C VAL A 17 3.65 0.74 -18.40
N ALA A 18 3.22 1.92 -17.93
CA ALA A 18 2.09 2.03 -17.03
C ALA A 18 0.79 1.58 -17.71
N LEU A 19 0.04 0.71 -17.02
CA LEU A 19 -1.30 0.30 -17.41
C LEU A 19 -2.35 1.21 -16.74
N PRO A 20 -3.59 1.27 -17.27
CA PRO A 20 -4.67 2.03 -16.62
C PRO A 20 -4.91 1.65 -15.15
N GLY A 21 -4.59 0.41 -14.77
CA GLY A 21 -4.64 -0.08 -13.39
C GLY A 21 -3.78 0.74 -12.41
N LEU A 22 -2.71 1.38 -12.87
CA LEU A 22 -1.84 2.21 -12.04
C LEU A 22 -2.60 3.37 -11.38
N ALA A 23 -3.49 4.04 -12.11
CA ALA A 23 -4.26 5.15 -11.56
C ALA A 23 -5.19 4.69 -10.43
N ARG A 24 -5.79 3.50 -10.58
CA ARG A 24 -6.66 2.89 -9.56
C ARG A 24 -5.86 2.47 -8.33
N ILE A 25 -4.71 1.84 -8.51
CA ILE A 25 -3.83 1.44 -7.40
C ILE A 25 -3.34 2.67 -6.65
N ARG A 26 -2.92 3.71 -7.37
CA ARG A 26 -2.50 4.98 -6.75
C ARG A 26 -3.61 5.56 -5.87
N GLY A 27 -4.84 5.64 -6.37
CA GLY A 27 -5.99 6.14 -5.59
C GLY A 27 -6.24 5.32 -4.32
N ALA A 28 -6.27 3.99 -4.44
CA ALA A 28 -6.47 3.10 -3.29
C ALA A 28 -5.34 3.23 -2.25
N MET A 29 -4.09 3.30 -2.69
CA MET A 29 -2.93 3.49 -1.80
C MET A 29 -2.94 4.86 -1.14
N THR A 30 -3.35 5.92 -1.84
CA THR A 30 -3.53 7.24 -1.24
C THR A 30 -4.57 7.19 -0.12
N THR A 31 -5.74 6.59 -0.35
CA THR A 31 -6.76 6.42 0.69
C THR A 31 -6.23 5.64 1.89
N LEU A 32 -5.51 4.54 1.65
CA LEU A 32 -4.90 3.73 2.71
C LEU A 32 -3.90 4.54 3.54
N ILE A 33 -2.98 5.26 2.89
CA ILE A 33 -1.97 6.08 3.56
C ILE A 33 -2.65 7.17 4.39
N THR A 34 -3.63 7.89 3.82
CA THR A 34 -4.38 8.91 4.56
C THR A 34 -5.07 8.35 5.79
N ALA A 35 -5.72 7.18 5.67
CA ALA A 35 -6.35 6.52 6.80
C ALA A 35 -5.33 6.14 7.88
N LEU A 36 -4.21 5.51 7.49
CA LEU A 36 -3.14 5.14 8.42
C LEU A 36 -2.51 6.36 9.10
N SER A 37 -2.29 7.45 8.38
CA SER A 37 -1.74 8.70 8.92
C SER A 37 -2.69 9.40 9.89
N SER A 38 -4.01 9.13 9.82
CA SER A 38 -4.99 9.64 10.77
C SER A 38 -5.06 8.84 12.08
N LEU A 39 -4.46 7.64 12.12
CA LEU A 39 -4.42 6.82 13.33
C LEU A 39 -3.43 7.42 14.32
N SER A 40 -3.89 7.71 15.54
CA SER A 40 -2.99 8.14 16.62
C SER A 40 -2.09 6.99 17.08
N ALA A 41 -0.91 7.32 17.63
CA ALA A 41 0.05 6.34 18.17
C ALA A 41 -0.55 5.39 19.23
N ALA A 42 -1.66 5.79 19.87
CA ALA A 42 -2.40 4.94 20.81
C ALA A 42 -3.01 3.68 20.17
N HIS A 43 -3.25 3.69 18.85
CA HIS A 43 -3.76 2.53 18.10
C HIS A 43 -2.68 1.49 17.79
N PHE A 44 -1.41 1.86 17.93
CA PHE A 44 -0.25 0.97 17.70
C PHE A 44 0.37 0.52 19.03
N GLY A 45 -0.45 0.41 20.09
CA GLY A 45 -0.04 -0.05 21.41
C GLY A 45 0.85 -1.29 21.30
N ALA A 46 1.95 -1.28 22.06
CA ALA A 46 2.98 -2.31 22.02
C ALA A 46 2.36 -3.70 22.15
N GLN A 47 2.20 -4.38 21.02
CA GLN A 47 2.06 -5.82 21.00
C GLN A 47 3.43 -6.33 21.43
N GLN A 48 3.58 -6.50 22.75
CA GLN A 48 4.76 -7.13 23.34
C GLN A 48 4.98 -8.40 22.53
N ALA A 49 6.12 -8.48 21.87
CA ALA A 49 6.57 -9.71 21.26
C ALA A 49 6.55 -10.75 22.39
N ALA A 50 5.60 -11.67 22.33
CA ALA A 50 5.65 -12.87 23.14
C ALA A 50 6.88 -13.64 22.64
N GLU A 51 7.89 -13.73 23.52
CA GLU A 51 9.05 -14.62 23.39
C GLU A 51 8.63 -16.08 23.24
#